data_AF-A0A7Z9Y2J4-F1
#
_entry.id   AF-A0A7Z9Y2J4-F1
#
_cell.length_a   1.000
_cell.length_b   1.000
_cell.length_c   1.000
_cell.angle_alpha   90.00
_cell.angle_beta   90.00
_cell.angle_gamma   90.00
#
_symmetry.space_group_name_H-M   'P 1'
#
loop_
_entity.id
_entity.type
_entity.pdbx_description
1 polymer ?
#
loop_
_entity_poly.entity_id
_entity_poly.type
_entity_poly.pdbx_seq_one_letter_code
_entity_poly.pdbx_strand_id
1 'polypeptide(L)'
;MAINSQQRDFRKAEVKRIFGWARAGESASVIGISGVGKSNLFNHIRDPQTQGMYLGELDTDTIIVRVNFHYAPDFTDRTVYSLILEQLEMLDGEKERLGLPDETLAALSELHEKMLDAGGDALKVQRYFKLAVRQLLAHSSRRLVILCDQFDEVYQEAEPRLFANLRGLREAYKYRVSYIFFTRDMLPNLVAMDAEREEFYELVASNVMGLRPYNPSDTTSLLQRIAQRTQLPLPDGLDKELYRLTGGHAGLLRAAYLGVMERDLVLSLGSEDIVTQLLAVPGVHIESEKIWDSLSSRERRVLLFLRDGLELDEMERPFARQLQIKGVLSEAEPPQVFAPIFAAFIQEQEPVWERPLYFDEASRQVWALGRPIPALTRLEYRLFYLLYERKDQVVGKDELIAAGWPTAKGGVSDEALIAAVARLRRKIEPDHKNPRFVQNVHNQGYMLKVEE
;
A
#
# COMPACT_ATOMS: atom_id res chain seq x y z
N MET A 1 -17.57 16.03 24.25
CA MET A 1 -16.28 15.94 23.53
C MET A 1 -16.37 14.77 22.58
N ALA A 2 -16.10 14.96 21.29
CA ALA A 2 -16.28 13.91 20.30
C ALA A 2 -15.35 12.72 20.64
N ILE A 3 -15.95 11.55 20.89
CA ILE A 3 -15.28 10.31 21.34
C ILE A 3 -14.24 9.79 20.30
N ASN A 4 -14.15 10.42 19.13
CA ASN A 4 -13.36 9.95 17.99
C ASN A 4 -12.20 10.89 17.55
N SER A 5 -12.00 12.07 18.16
CA SER A 5 -10.89 12.94 17.75
C SER A 5 -9.56 12.42 18.30
N GLN A 6 -8.55 12.33 17.44
CA GLN A 6 -7.16 12.09 17.87
C GLN A 6 -6.68 13.21 18.80
N GLN A 7 -5.68 12.93 19.64
CA GLN A 7 -5.00 14.00 20.38
C GLN A 7 -4.32 14.97 19.39
N ARG A 8 -4.11 16.22 19.82
CA ARG A 8 -3.55 17.28 18.95
C ARG A 8 -2.13 16.97 18.46
N ASP A 9 -1.39 16.19 19.22
CA ASP A 9 -0.01 15.77 18.94
C ASP A 9 0.08 14.33 18.39
N PHE A 10 -1.05 13.75 17.97
CA PHE A 10 -1.07 12.43 17.36
C PHE A 10 -0.15 12.37 16.13
N ARG A 11 0.82 11.43 16.11
CA ARG A 11 1.82 11.31 15.04
C ARG A 11 2.48 12.66 14.69
N LYS A 12 2.80 13.47 15.70
CA LYS A 12 3.27 14.86 15.55
C LYS A 12 4.38 15.04 14.51
N ALA A 13 5.35 14.13 14.45
CA ALA A 13 6.49 14.23 13.54
C ALA A 13 6.06 14.05 12.07
N GLU A 14 5.27 13.01 11.79
CA GLU A 14 4.77 12.68 10.46
C GLU A 14 3.76 13.73 9.99
N VAL A 15 2.84 14.15 10.85
CA VAL A 15 1.86 15.20 10.57
C VAL A 15 2.57 16.52 10.24
N LYS A 16 3.57 16.90 11.04
CA LYS A 16 4.38 18.09 10.77
C LYS A 16 5.06 18.04 9.40
N ARG A 17 5.57 16.87 9.00
CA ARG A 17 6.23 16.69 7.70
C ARG A 17 5.24 16.74 6.54
N ILE A 18 4.10 16.06 6.66
CA ILE A 18 3.02 16.08 5.66
C ILE A 18 2.49 17.49 5.42
N PHE A 19 2.17 18.21 6.49
CA PHE A 19 1.74 19.61 6.36
C PHE A 19 2.87 20.53 5.89
N GLY A 20 4.13 20.22 6.21
CA GLY A 20 5.28 20.91 5.64
C GLY A 20 5.32 20.82 4.12
N TRP A 21 5.14 19.62 3.56
CA TRP A 21 5.06 19.41 2.10
C TRP A 21 3.84 20.10 1.48
N ALA A 22 2.67 19.99 2.12
CA ALA A 22 1.46 20.69 1.68
C ALA A 22 1.67 22.22 1.61
N ARG A 23 2.32 22.80 2.63
CA ARG A 23 2.68 24.23 2.67
C ARG A 23 3.76 24.62 1.67
N ALA A 24 4.65 23.71 1.31
CA ALA A 24 5.64 23.94 0.25
C ALA A 24 5.07 23.71 -1.15
N GLY A 25 3.89 23.07 -1.28
CA GLY A 25 3.35 22.63 -2.57
C GLY A 25 4.23 21.55 -3.22
N GLU A 26 4.84 20.72 -2.38
CA GLU A 26 5.71 19.62 -2.77
C GLU A 26 4.93 18.31 -2.80
N SER A 27 5.23 17.49 -3.80
CA SER A 27 4.74 16.11 -3.82
C SER A 27 5.65 15.23 -2.96
N ALA A 28 5.09 14.16 -2.40
CA ALA A 28 5.80 13.27 -1.49
C ALA A 28 5.28 11.83 -1.57
N SER A 29 6.09 10.91 -1.03
CA SER A 29 5.74 9.50 -0.87
C SER A 29 5.83 9.11 0.61
N VAL A 30 4.74 8.51 1.10
CA VAL A 30 4.62 7.96 2.45
C VAL A 30 4.49 6.44 2.34
N ILE A 31 5.47 5.73 2.88
CA ILE A 31 5.56 4.28 2.77
C ILE A 31 5.18 3.67 4.11
N GLY A 32 4.19 2.79 4.14
CA GLY A 32 3.76 2.20 5.41
C GLY A 32 3.33 0.75 5.25
N ILE A 33 3.77 -0.09 6.19
CA ILE A 33 3.32 -1.48 6.31
C ILE A 33 1.82 -1.59 6.59
N SER A 34 1.29 -2.80 6.43
CA SER A 34 -0.10 -3.09 6.80
C SER A 34 -0.32 -2.81 8.29
N GLY A 35 -1.51 -2.36 8.68
CA GLY A 35 -1.87 -2.23 10.10
C GLY A 35 -1.22 -1.08 10.88
N VAL A 36 -0.30 -0.29 10.30
CA VAL A 36 0.44 0.77 11.04
C VAL A 36 -0.41 1.97 11.48
N GLY A 37 -1.68 2.05 11.06
CA GLY A 37 -2.60 3.12 11.45
C GLY A 37 -2.73 4.27 10.44
N LYS A 38 -2.59 3.97 9.13
CA LYS A 38 -2.81 4.91 8.01
C LYS A 38 -4.20 5.58 8.06
N SER A 39 -5.26 4.81 8.30
CA SER A 39 -6.64 5.33 8.36
C SER A 39 -6.82 6.39 9.45
N ASN A 40 -6.20 6.18 10.62
CA ASN A 40 -6.21 7.13 11.72
C ASN A 40 -5.46 8.42 11.37
N LEU A 41 -4.35 8.31 10.64
CA LEU A 41 -3.59 9.46 10.14
C LEU A 41 -4.41 10.27 9.14
N PHE A 42 -5.11 9.64 8.19
CA PHE A 42 -5.97 10.36 7.25
C PHE A 42 -7.08 11.14 7.96
N ASN A 43 -7.77 10.52 8.93
CA ASN A 43 -8.81 11.20 9.70
C ASN A 43 -8.25 12.40 10.45
N HIS A 44 -7.02 12.30 10.96
CA HIS A 44 -6.36 13.41 11.65
C HIS A 44 -5.95 14.54 10.71
N ILE A 45 -5.36 14.23 9.55
CA ILE A 45 -4.98 15.25 8.54
C ILE A 45 -6.22 15.96 7.98
N ARG A 46 -7.35 15.25 7.87
CA ARG A 46 -8.61 15.82 7.40
C ARG A 46 -9.39 16.59 8.46
N ASP A 47 -9.01 16.50 9.74
CA ASP A 47 -9.69 17.23 10.81
C ASP A 47 -9.44 18.75 10.68
N PRO A 48 -10.49 19.59 10.62
CA PRO A 48 -10.32 21.04 10.41
C PRO A 48 -9.50 21.74 11.50
N GLN A 49 -9.56 21.28 12.76
CA GLN A 49 -8.76 21.88 13.83
C GLN A 49 -7.27 21.58 13.63
N THR A 50 -6.97 20.37 13.20
CA THR A 50 -5.61 19.93 12.86
C THR A 50 -5.08 20.71 11.66
N GLN A 51 -5.89 20.86 10.60
CA GLN A 51 -5.52 21.68 9.44
C GLN A 51 -5.22 23.13 9.84
N GLY A 52 -6.11 23.79 10.58
CA GLY A 52 -5.91 25.15 11.05
C GLY A 52 -4.63 25.34 11.87
N MET A 53 -4.31 24.37 12.73
CA MET A 53 -3.10 24.39 13.55
C MET A 53 -1.81 24.33 12.72
N TYR A 54 -1.76 23.48 11.68
CA TYR A 54 -0.54 23.22 10.92
C TYR A 54 -0.38 24.11 9.67
N LEU A 55 -1.49 24.50 9.04
CA LEU A 55 -1.50 25.36 7.85
C LEU A 55 -1.47 26.85 8.21
N GLY A 56 -2.02 27.25 9.35
CA GLY A 56 -2.09 28.65 9.77
C GLY A 56 -2.88 29.49 8.76
N GLU A 57 -2.25 30.54 8.22
CA GLU A 57 -2.86 31.44 7.23
C GLU A 57 -3.30 30.74 5.93
N LEU A 58 -2.75 29.56 5.64
CA LEU A 58 -3.10 28.79 4.44
C LEU A 58 -4.31 27.86 4.63
N ASP A 59 -4.90 27.80 5.83
CA ASP A 59 -5.98 26.84 6.15
C ASP A 59 -7.20 26.99 5.24
N THR A 60 -7.65 28.22 5.01
CA THR A 60 -8.83 28.50 4.17
C THR A 60 -8.54 28.40 2.68
N ASP A 61 -7.27 28.44 2.27
CA ASP A 61 -6.83 28.38 0.88
C ASP A 61 -6.36 26.97 0.46
N THR A 62 -6.20 26.03 1.39
CA THR A 62 -5.65 24.70 1.10
C THR A 62 -6.73 23.64 1.18
N ILE A 63 -7.05 23.08 0.01
CA ILE A 63 -7.98 21.97 -0.13
C ILE A 63 -7.19 20.67 -0.02
N ILE A 64 -7.55 19.82 0.95
CA ILE A 64 -6.95 18.51 1.13
C ILE A 64 -8.01 17.43 0.91
N VAL A 65 -7.86 16.66 -0.16
CA VAL A 65 -8.76 15.53 -0.47
C VAL A 65 -8.02 14.20 -0.39
N ARG A 66 -8.72 13.14 0.03
CA ARG A 66 -8.20 11.77 0.04
C ARG A 66 -8.89 10.95 -1.02
N VAL A 67 -8.12 10.43 -1.96
CA VAL A 67 -8.60 9.53 -3.00
C VAL A 67 -8.12 8.13 -2.65
N ASN A 68 -9.06 7.20 -2.47
CA ASN A 68 -8.74 5.80 -2.16
C ASN A 68 -8.96 4.94 -3.40
N PHE A 69 -7.89 4.30 -3.88
CA PHE A 69 -7.92 3.53 -5.11
C PHE A 69 -8.27 2.05 -4.93
N HIS A 70 -8.54 1.58 -3.70
CA HIS A 70 -8.81 0.16 -3.41
C HIS A 70 -9.93 -0.47 -4.26
N TYR A 71 -10.98 0.31 -4.51
CA TYR A 71 -12.22 -0.17 -5.16
C TYR A 71 -12.35 0.28 -6.61
N ALA A 72 -11.26 0.79 -7.20
CA ALA A 72 -11.27 1.23 -8.59
C ALA A 72 -11.51 0.02 -9.53
N PRO A 73 -12.47 0.10 -10.47
CA PRO A 73 -12.73 -1.01 -11.40
C PRO A 73 -11.57 -1.23 -12.40
N ASP A 74 -10.84 -0.17 -12.72
CA ASP A 74 -9.61 -0.17 -13.50
C ASP A 74 -8.77 1.07 -13.14
N PHE A 75 -7.58 1.17 -13.73
CA PHE A 75 -6.65 2.29 -13.50
C PHE A 75 -6.46 3.15 -14.76
N THR A 76 -7.53 3.34 -15.54
CA THR A 76 -7.51 4.26 -16.68
C THR A 76 -7.53 5.73 -16.24
N ASP A 77 -7.11 6.65 -17.11
CA ASP A 77 -7.25 8.10 -16.91
C ASP A 77 -8.67 8.49 -16.46
N ARG A 78 -9.70 7.92 -17.10
CA ARG A 78 -11.09 8.20 -16.77
C ARG A 78 -11.40 7.82 -15.32
N THR A 79 -11.06 6.60 -14.91
CA THR A 79 -11.36 6.13 -13.55
C THR A 79 -10.58 6.91 -12.51
N VAL A 80 -9.28 7.14 -12.72
CA VAL A 80 -8.44 7.89 -11.79
C VAL A 80 -8.90 9.34 -11.65
N TYR A 81 -9.22 10.02 -12.76
CA TYR A 81 -9.74 11.39 -12.70
C TYR A 81 -11.12 11.45 -12.08
N SER A 82 -12.00 10.49 -12.36
CA SER A 82 -13.35 10.42 -11.78
C SER A 82 -13.27 10.31 -10.25
N LEU A 83 -12.45 9.38 -9.72
CA LEU A 83 -12.25 9.24 -8.28
C LEU A 83 -11.70 10.51 -7.62
N ILE A 84 -10.85 11.28 -8.32
CA ILE A 84 -10.41 12.59 -7.83
C ILE A 84 -11.57 13.59 -7.80
N LEU A 85 -12.35 13.69 -8.89
CA LEU A 85 -13.47 14.63 -8.99
C LEU A 85 -14.57 14.33 -7.97
N GLU A 86 -14.89 13.05 -7.72
CA GLU A 86 -15.82 12.64 -6.66
C GLU A 86 -15.44 13.23 -5.29
N GLN A 87 -14.14 13.23 -4.96
CA GLN A 87 -13.68 13.82 -3.69
C GLN A 87 -13.79 15.35 -3.66
N LEU A 88 -13.67 16.00 -4.82
CA LEU A 88 -13.85 17.44 -4.94
C LEU A 88 -15.33 17.85 -4.84
N GLU A 89 -16.25 17.02 -5.33
CA GLU A 89 -17.70 17.24 -5.21
C GLU A 89 -18.16 17.13 -3.75
N MET A 90 -17.52 16.27 -2.96
CA MET A 90 -17.80 16.11 -1.53
C MET A 90 -17.36 17.30 -0.66
N LEU A 91 -16.81 18.38 -1.23
CA LEU A 91 -16.39 19.57 -0.52
C LEU A 91 -17.55 20.48 -0.05
N ASP A 92 -18.80 20.16 -0.38
CA ASP A 92 -19.98 20.95 0.06
C ASP A 92 -20.03 21.13 1.58
N GLY A 93 -19.66 20.11 2.36
CA GLY A 93 -19.60 20.19 3.82
C GLY A 93 -18.49 21.11 4.37
N GLU A 94 -17.52 21.50 3.54
CA GLU A 94 -16.39 22.37 3.92
C GLU A 94 -16.40 23.72 3.18
N LYS A 95 -17.43 23.99 2.35
CA LYS A 95 -17.45 25.13 1.43
C LYS A 95 -17.38 26.49 2.12
N GLU A 96 -18.02 26.64 3.27
CA GLU A 96 -18.00 27.88 4.04
C GLU A 96 -16.59 28.17 4.57
N ARG A 97 -15.90 27.15 5.11
CA ARG A 97 -14.53 27.26 5.61
C ARG A 97 -13.54 27.59 4.49
N LEU A 98 -13.70 26.93 3.34
CA LEU A 98 -12.82 27.06 2.18
C LEU A 98 -13.18 28.25 1.26
N GLY A 99 -14.25 28.99 1.57
CA GLY A 99 -14.76 30.06 0.73
C GLY A 99 -15.04 29.61 -0.71
N LEU A 100 -15.65 28.43 -0.87
CA LEU A 100 -16.00 27.85 -2.17
C LEU A 100 -17.42 28.29 -2.56
N PRO A 101 -17.60 29.05 -3.66
CA PRO A 101 -18.93 29.43 -4.15
C PRO A 101 -19.72 28.20 -4.62
N ASP A 102 -21.04 28.21 -4.44
CA ASP A 102 -21.93 27.15 -4.91
C ASP A 102 -21.83 26.95 -6.43
N GLU A 103 -21.56 28.02 -7.20
CA GLU A 103 -21.36 27.91 -8.65
C GLU A 103 -20.11 27.10 -9.00
N THR A 104 -19.08 27.12 -8.14
CA THR A 104 -17.86 26.33 -8.36
C THR A 104 -18.16 24.84 -8.18
N LEU A 105 -18.89 24.46 -7.13
CA LEU A 105 -19.27 23.07 -6.88
C LEU A 105 -20.23 22.56 -7.97
N ALA A 106 -21.22 23.36 -8.37
CA ALA A 106 -22.12 23.01 -9.47
C ALA A 106 -21.36 22.80 -10.79
N ALA A 107 -20.40 23.67 -11.11
CA ALA A 107 -19.57 23.53 -12.31
C ALA A 107 -18.66 22.30 -12.26
N LEU A 108 -18.17 21.90 -11.07
CA LEU A 108 -17.41 20.66 -10.91
C LEU A 108 -18.27 19.44 -11.24
N SER A 109 -19.49 19.38 -10.69
CA SER A 109 -20.43 18.29 -10.98
C SER A 109 -20.79 18.19 -12.46
N GLU A 110 -21.10 19.33 -13.11
CA GLU A 110 -21.41 19.34 -14.54
C GLU A 110 -20.21 18.87 -15.40
N LEU A 111 -18.99 19.26 -15.03
CA LEU A 111 -17.78 18.84 -15.74
C LEU A 111 -17.46 17.37 -15.51
N HIS A 112 -17.71 16.85 -14.31
CA HIS A 112 -17.55 15.44 -14.00
C HIS A 112 -18.53 14.57 -14.80
N GLU A 113 -19.81 14.94 -14.84
CA GLU A 113 -20.82 14.26 -15.69
C GLU A 113 -20.40 14.24 -17.16
N LYS A 114 -20.00 15.40 -17.71
CA LYS A 114 -19.49 15.48 -19.09
C LYS A 114 -18.25 14.62 -19.33
N MET A 115 -17.39 14.44 -18.32
CA MET A 115 -16.23 13.56 -18.39
C MET A 115 -16.65 12.09 -18.45
N LEU A 116 -17.67 11.70 -17.68
CA LEU A 116 -18.22 10.33 -17.72
C LEU A 116 -18.90 10.05 -19.06
N ASP A 117 -19.66 11.02 -19.58
CA ASP A 117 -20.33 10.94 -20.89
C ASP A 117 -19.36 10.89 -22.07
N ALA A 118 -18.12 11.38 -21.90
CA ALA A 118 -17.09 11.29 -22.91
C ALA A 118 -16.66 9.84 -23.22
N GLY A 119 -17.01 8.87 -22.36
CA GLY A 119 -16.75 7.47 -22.61
C GLY A 119 -15.24 7.17 -22.69
N GLY A 120 -14.81 6.58 -23.80
CA GLY A 120 -13.40 6.24 -24.06
C GLY A 120 -12.58 7.36 -24.74
N ASP A 121 -13.15 8.55 -24.97
CA ASP A 121 -12.45 9.65 -25.62
C ASP A 121 -11.44 10.30 -24.64
N ALA A 122 -10.19 9.83 -24.70
CA ALA A 122 -9.12 10.28 -23.81
C ALA A 122 -8.87 11.80 -23.85
N LEU A 123 -9.08 12.46 -25.01
CA LEU A 123 -8.89 13.90 -25.14
C LEU A 123 -9.99 14.67 -24.40
N LYS A 124 -11.24 14.24 -24.54
CA LYS A 124 -12.36 14.83 -23.79
C LYS A 124 -12.23 14.58 -22.30
N VAL A 125 -11.91 13.35 -21.89
CA VAL A 125 -11.68 12.99 -20.48
C VAL A 125 -10.62 13.91 -19.87
N GLN A 126 -9.46 14.04 -20.52
CA GLN A 126 -8.40 14.92 -20.06
C GLN A 126 -8.82 16.40 -20.04
N ARG A 127 -9.57 16.86 -21.05
CA ARG A 127 -10.04 18.24 -21.15
C ARG A 127 -10.99 18.57 -20.00
N TYR A 128 -12.00 17.75 -19.74
CA TYR A 128 -12.99 18.03 -18.70
C TYR A 128 -12.37 17.99 -17.30
N PHE A 129 -11.48 17.03 -17.04
CA PHE A 129 -10.71 17.00 -15.80
C PHE A 129 -9.88 18.27 -15.59
N LYS A 130 -9.12 18.70 -16.61
CA LYS A 130 -8.33 19.95 -16.54
C LYS A 130 -9.20 21.18 -16.33
N LEU A 131 -10.37 21.24 -16.97
CA LEU A 131 -11.33 22.33 -16.78
C LEU A 131 -11.86 22.36 -15.34
N ALA A 132 -12.19 21.20 -14.76
CA ALA A 132 -12.68 21.10 -13.39
C ALA A 132 -11.63 21.58 -12.38
N VAL A 133 -10.39 21.09 -12.49
CA VAL A 133 -9.28 21.56 -11.64
C VAL A 133 -9.04 23.06 -11.81
N ARG A 134 -9.14 23.58 -13.04
CA ARG A 134 -9.01 25.02 -13.31
C ARG A 134 -10.10 25.85 -12.65
N GLN A 135 -11.34 25.38 -12.60
CA GLN A 135 -12.43 26.08 -11.91
C GLN A 135 -12.14 26.18 -10.41
N LEU A 136 -11.75 25.06 -9.79
CA LEU A 136 -11.40 25.02 -8.37
C LEU A 136 -10.25 25.99 -8.04
N LEU A 137 -9.22 26.02 -8.90
CA LEU A 137 -8.00 26.80 -8.74
C LEU A 137 -8.05 28.18 -9.40
N ALA A 138 -9.24 28.69 -9.77
CA ALA A 138 -9.37 30.00 -10.42
C ALA A 138 -8.88 31.16 -9.52
N HIS A 139 -9.07 31.05 -8.21
CA HIS A 139 -8.48 31.97 -7.24
C HIS A 139 -6.99 31.71 -7.07
N SER A 140 -6.15 32.73 -7.22
CA SER A 140 -4.69 32.59 -7.33
C SER A 140 -4.00 32.02 -6.09
N SER A 141 -4.60 32.15 -4.90
CA SER A 141 -4.06 31.63 -3.63
C SER A 141 -4.35 30.15 -3.39
N ARG A 142 -5.43 29.60 -3.97
CA ARG A 142 -5.90 28.25 -3.63
C ARG A 142 -4.92 27.16 -4.00
N ARG A 143 -4.83 26.15 -3.14
CA ARG A 143 -3.99 24.97 -3.28
C ARG A 143 -4.84 23.71 -3.18
N LEU A 144 -4.42 22.68 -3.90
CA LEU A 144 -5.01 21.35 -3.91
C LEU A 144 -3.94 20.33 -3.56
N VAL A 145 -4.12 19.66 -2.43
CA VAL A 145 -3.32 18.53 -1.97
C VAL A 145 -4.15 17.28 -2.12
N ILE A 146 -3.67 16.35 -2.94
CA ILE A 146 -4.35 15.06 -3.17
C ILE A 146 -3.59 13.98 -2.43
N LEU A 147 -4.22 13.43 -1.39
CA LEU A 147 -3.72 12.27 -0.65
C LEU A 147 -4.17 11.01 -1.40
N CYS A 148 -3.24 10.37 -2.09
CA CYS A 148 -3.50 9.15 -2.86
C CYS A 148 -3.28 7.94 -1.96
N ASP A 149 -4.37 7.34 -1.46
CA ASP A 149 -4.35 6.14 -0.63
C ASP A 149 -4.41 4.88 -1.47
N GLN A 150 -3.59 3.89 -1.12
CA GLN A 150 -3.42 2.63 -1.85
C GLN A 150 -3.03 2.86 -3.31
N PHE A 151 -1.94 3.61 -3.52
CA PHE A 151 -1.50 3.97 -4.86
C PHE A 151 -0.67 2.88 -5.55
N ASP A 152 -0.40 1.76 -4.85
CA ASP A 152 0.45 0.67 -5.33
C ASP A 152 -0.05 0.12 -6.68
N GLU A 153 -1.33 -0.28 -6.73
CA GLU A 153 -1.93 -0.88 -7.92
C GLU A 153 -2.06 0.13 -9.07
N VAL A 154 -2.35 1.39 -8.77
CA VAL A 154 -2.36 2.46 -9.79
C VAL A 154 -0.98 2.58 -10.45
N TYR A 155 0.08 2.62 -9.64
CA TYR A 155 1.44 2.75 -10.15
C TYR A 155 1.88 1.55 -10.98
N GLN A 156 1.45 0.34 -10.60
CA GLN A 156 1.79 -0.90 -11.29
C GLN A 156 1.02 -1.11 -12.60
N GLU A 157 -0.28 -0.79 -12.62
CA GLU A 157 -1.18 -1.26 -13.69
C GLU A 157 -1.62 -0.19 -14.69
N ALA A 158 -1.56 1.09 -14.31
CA ALA A 158 -1.99 2.18 -15.18
C ALA A 158 -1.06 2.36 -16.40
N GLU A 159 -1.57 2.96 -17.47
CA GLU A 159 -0.74 3.27 -18.63
C GLU A 159 0.28 4.38 -18.30
N PRO A 160 1.51 4.34 -18.87
CA PRO A 160 2.56 5.34 -18.61
C PRO A 160 2.09 6.80 -18.78
N ARG A 161 1.22 7.03 -19.77
CA ARG A 161 0.67 8.34 -20.09
C ARG A 161 -0.09 9.01 -18.93
N LEU A 162 -0.69 8.23 -18.02
CA LEU A 162 -1.34 8.78 -16.82
C LEU A 162 -0.34 9.58 -15.97
N PHE A 163 0.87 9.05 -15.78
CA PHE A 163 1.91 9.67 -14.95
C PHE A 163 2.45 10.95 -15.60
N ALA A 164 2.64 10.95 -16.92
CA ALA A 164 2.96 12.15 -17.68
C ALA A 164 1.86 13.23 -17.54
N ASN A 165 0.59 12.83 -17.56
CA ASN A 165 -0.54 13.75 -17.38
C ASN A 165 -0.61 14.35 -15.97
N LEU A 166 -0.43 13.53 -14.93
CA LEU A 166 -0.39 13.99 -13.54
C LEU A 166 0.82 14.89 -13.28
N ARG A 167 2.00 14.53 -13.80
CA ARG A 167 3.18 15.39 -13.73
C ARG A 167 2.92 16.74 -14.39
N GLY A 168 2.41 16.73 -15.63
CA GLY A 168 2.08 17.95 -16.36
C GLY A 168 1.04 18.82 -15.63
N LEU A 169 0.06 18.23 -14.95
CA LEU A 169 -0.89 18.98 -14.12
C LEU A 169 -0.20 19.68 -12.95
N ARG A 170 0.66 18.96 -12.22
CA ARG A 170 1.43 19.54 -11.10
C ARG A 170 2.36 20.65 -11.57
N GLU A 171 3.00 20.50 -12.72
CA GLU A 171 3.88 21.51 -13.30
C GLU A 171 3.10 22.77 -13.72
N ALA A 172 1.94 22.62 -14.35
CA ALA A 172 1.08 23.74 -14.75
C ALA A 172 0.58 24.55 -13.55
N TYR A 173 0.43 23.91 -12.40
CA TYR A 173 0.02 24.54 -11.13
C TYR A 173 1.12 24.41 -10.07
N LYS A 174 2.36 24.74 -10.44
CA LYS A 174 3.53 24.63 -9.55
C LYS A 174 3.25 25.28 -8.19
N TYR A 175 3.56 24.55 -7.11
CA TYR A 175 3.32 24.90 -5.70
C TYR A 175 1.84 24.99 -5.26
N ARG A 176 0.89 24.81 -6.19
CA ARG A 176 -0.55 24.86 -5.91
C ARG A 176 -1.21 23.50 -6.02
N VAL A 177 -0.73 22.61 -6.89
CA VAL A 177 -1.13 21.20 -6.92
C VAL A 177 0.02 20.36 -6.37
N SER A 178 -0.29 19.44 -5.47
CA SER A 178 0.68 18.49 -4.93
C SER A 178 0.01 17.14 -4.66
N TYR A 179 0.82 16.09 -4.73
CA TYR A 179 0.37 14.72 -4.50
C TYR A 179 1.13 14.13 -3.32
N ILE A 180 0.43 13.49 -2.39
CA ILE A 180 1.05 12.70 -1.32
C ILE A 180 0.59 11.27 -1.50
N PHE A 181 1.49 10.42 -1.98
CA PHE A 181 1.20 9.02 -2.28
C PHE A 181 1.44 8.15 -1.05
N PHE A 182 0.47 7.30 -0.72
CA PHE A 182 0.58 6.31 0.33
C PHE A 182 0.67 4.93 -0.31
N THR A 183 1.81 4.28 -0.11
CA THR A 183 2.12 2.97 -0.68
C THR A 183 2.68 2.01 0.37
N ARG A 184 2.70 0.71 0.06
CA ARG A 184 3.33 -0.32 0.89
C ARG A 184 4.85 -0.37 0.68
N ASP A 185 5.30 0.00 -0.51
CA ASP A 185 6.71 0.06 -0.85
C ASP A 185 7.11 1.33 -1.60
N MET A 186 8.41 1.56 -1.79
CA MET A 186 8.91 2.63 -2.64
C MET A 186 8.40 2.46 -4.08
N LEU A 187 7.99 3.54 -4.73
CA LEU A 187 7.48 3.50 -6.11
C LEU A 187 8.43 2.75 -7.08
N PRO A 188 9.75 2.97 -7.08
CA PRO A 188 10.67 2.25 -7.97
C PRO A 188 10.75 0.74 -7.75
N ASN A 189 10.32 0.24 -6.59
CA ASN A 189 10.30 -1.19 -6.29
C ASN A 189 9.01 -1.87 -6.79
N LEU A 190 7.94 -1.11 -7.00
CA LEU A 190 6.62 -1.68 -7.32
C LEU A 190 6.55 -2.21 -8.75
N VAL A 191 7.26 -1.57 -9.68
CA VAL A 191 7.27 -1.94 -11.10
C VAL A 191 8.55 -1.45 -11.75
N ALA A 192 9.03 -2.16 -12.78
CA ALA A 192 10.09 -1.64 -13.63
C ALA A 192 9.64 -0.32 -14.27
N MET A 193 10.43 0.74 -14.09
CA MET A 193 10.05 2.09 -14.49
C MET A 193 10.28 2.28 -15.99
N ASP A 194 9.25 2.72 -16.70
CA ASP A 194 9.37 3.40 -17.98
C ASP A 194 9.76 4.88 -17.79
N ALA A 195 10.01 5.58 -18.90
CA ALA A 195 10.44 6.98 -18.87
C ALA A 195 9.42 7.88 -18.16
N GLU A 196 8.12 7.71 -18.42
CA GLU A 196 7.08 8.53 -17.79
C GLU A 196 6.98 8.28 -16.27
N ARG A 197 7.15 7.04 -15.83
CA ARG A 197 7.21 6.67 -14.40
C ARG A 197 8.48 7.18 -13.72
N GLU A 198 9.61 7.15 -14.42
CA GLU A 198 10.89 7.70 -13.96
C GLU A 198 10.78 9.20 -13.71
N GLU A 199 10.34 9.95 -14.73
CA GLU A 199 10.06 11.38 -14.59
C GLU A 199 9.04 11.63 -13.48
N PHE A 200 7.95 10.87 -13.40
CA PHE A 200 6.97 11.08 -12.34
C PHE A 200 7.54 10.85 -10.94
N TYR A 201 8.42 9.85 -10.76
CA TYR A 201 9.06 9.57 -9.47
C TYR A 201 10.00 10.69 -9.02
N GLU A 202 10.67 11.39 -9.95
CA GLU A 202 11.50 12.56 -9.60
C GLU A 202 10.73 13.61 -8.78
N LEU A 203 9.41 13.72 -8.97
CA LEU A 203 8.56 14.65 -8.23
C LEU A 203 8.55 14.37 -6.71
N VAL A 204 8.82 13.12 -6.32
CA VAL A 204 8.72 12.65 -4.93
C VAL A 204 10.01 12.07 -4.39
N ALA A 205 11.03 11.87 -5.22
CA ALA A 205 12.28 11.20 -4.86
C ALA A 205 13.01 11.87 -3.68
N SER A 206 12.95 13.20 -3.56
CA SER A 206 13.52 13.95 -2.43
C SER A 206 12.65 13.93 -1.17
N ASN A 207 11.39 13.52 -1.29
CA ASN A 207 10.35 13.65 -0.28
C ASN A 207 9.73 12.29 0.05
N VAL A 208 10.56 11.39 0.57
CA VAL A 208 10.14 10.08 1.05
C VAL A 208 10.16 10.03 2.58
N MET A 209 9.09 9.48 3.16
CA MET A 209 8.99 9.19 4.59
C MET A 209 8.35 7.83 4.80
N GLY A 210 8.89 7.04 5.73
CA GLY A 210 8.16 5.87 6.21
C GLY A 210 7.20 6.23 7.33
N LEU A 211 5.99 5.68 7.28
CA LEU A 211 5.02 5.77 8.35
C LEU A 211 5.35 4.72 9.41
N ARG A 212 6.06 5.16 10.47
CA ARG A 212 6.56 4.30 11.53
C ARG A 212 5.44 3.84 12.49
N PRO A 213 5.65 2.78 13.27
CA PRO A 213 4.82 2.45 14.42
C PRO A 213 4.61 3.66 15.37
N TYR A 214 3.56 3.63 16.18
CA TYR A 214 3.26 4.70 17.11
C TYR A 214 4.39 4.91 18.11
N ASN A 215 4.57 6.15 18.56
CA ASN A 215 5.40 6.45 19.73
C ASN A 215 4.66 6.05 21.03
N PRO A 216 5.30 6.17 22.22
CA PRO A 216 4.65 5.84 23.48
C PRO A 216 3.37 6.64 23.78
N SER A 217 3.34 7.96 23.51
CA SER A 217 2.15 8.79 23.79
C SER A 217 0.96 8.44 22.89
N ASP A 218 1.23 8.19 21.61
CA ASP A 218 0.23 7.73 20.63
C ASP A 218 -0.30 6.34 21.01
N THR A 219 0.58 5.47 21.54
CA THR A 219 0.23 4.13 22.03
C THR A 219 -0.72 4.20 23.21
N THR A 220 -0.38 4.96 24.26
CA THR A 220 -1.27 5.16 25.42
C THR A 220 -2.62 5.72 24.99
N SER A 221 -2.63 6.70 24.08
CA SER A 221 -3.85 7.33 23.57
C SER A 221 -4.71 6.38 22.73
N LEU A 222 -4.10 5.46 21.97
CA LEU A 222 -4.83 4.42 21.26
C LEU A 222 -5.47 3.44 22.24
N LEU A 223 -4.71 2.94 23.21
CA LEU A 223 -5.18 1.96 24.18
C LEU A 223 -6.32 2.52 25.04
N GLN A 224 -6.22 3.76 25.52
CA GLN A 224 -7.28 4.42 26.27
C GLN A 224 -8.61 4.48 25.48
N ARG A 225 -8.54 4.77 24.18
CA ARG A 225 -9.74 4.80 23.32
C ARG A 225 -10.31 3.41 23.06
N ILE A 226 -9.45 2.41 22.86
CA ILE A 226 -9.91 1.03 22.70
C ILE A 226 -10.58 0.58 24.00
N ALA A 227 -9.93 0.77 25.15
CA ALA A 227 -10.45 0.44 26.48
C ALA A 227 -11.82 1.09 26.74
N GLN A 228 -11.94 2.40 26.46
CA GLN A 228 -13.21 3.12 26.61
C GLN A 228 -14.30 2.55 25.70
N ARG A 229 -13.98 2.24 24.43
CA ARG A 229 -14.94 1.71 23.45
C ARG A 229 -15.38 0.28 23.77
N THR A 230 -14.47 -0.56 24.24
CA THR A 230 -14.75 -1.96 24.58
C THR A 230 -15.21 -2.15 26.02
N GLN A 231 -15.21 -1.07 26.83
CA GLN A 231 -15.49 -1.12 28.27
C GLN A 231 -14.59 -2.12 29.03
N LEU A 232 -13.37 -2.32 28.54
CA LEU A 232 -12.36 -3.16 29.19
C LEU A 232 -11.39 -2.29 29.99
N PRO A 233 -10.89 -2.76 31.14
CA PRO A 233 -9.96 -1.98 31.96
C PRO A 233 -8.61 -1.84 31.25
N LEU A 234 -7.93 -0.73 31.51
CA LEU A 234 -6.53 -0.53 31.14
C LEU A 234 -5.70 -0.40 32.43
N PRO A 235 -5.17 -1.52 32.98
CA PRO A 235 -4.33 -1.49 34.17
C PRO A 235 -3.10 -0.59 34.02
N ASP A 236 -2.64 -0.02 35.14
CA ASP A 236 -1.46 0.83 35.18
C ASP A 236 -0.21 0.10 34.67
N GLY A 237 0.53 0.74 33.75
CA GLY A 237 1.76 0.18 33.17
C GLY A 237 1.54 -0.84 32.05
N LEU A 238 0.30 -1.29 31.79
CA LEU A 238 -0.01 -2.19 30.67
C LEU A 238 0.35 -1.55 29.32
N ASP A 239 0.15 -0.24 29.19
CA ASP A 239 0.48 0.51 27.97
C ASP A 239 1.97 0.45 27.62
N LYS A 240 2.85 0.61 28.61
CA LYS A 240 4.30 0.52 28.43
C LYS A 240 4.75 -0.89 28.06
N GLU A 241 4.17 -1.90 28.70
CA GLU A 241 4.53 -3.29 28.42
C GLU A 241 4.04 -3.73 27.03
N LEU A 242 2.80 -3.38 26.67
CA LEU A 242 2.30 -3.63 25.31
C LEU A 242 3.08 -2.85 24.26
N TYR A 243 3.50 -1.61 24.55
CA TYR A 243 4.39 -0.86 23.67
C TYR A 243 5.71 -1.61 23.44
N ARG A 244 6.34 -2.10 24.51
CA ARG A 244 7.58 -2.89 24.42
C ARG A 244 7.41 -4.15 23.58
N LEU A 245 6.31 -4.88 23.76
CA LEU A 245 6.05 -6.16 23.08
C LEU A 245 5.64 -6.00 21.60
N THR A 246 4.94 -4.92 21.28
CA THR A 246 4.35 -4.68 19.95
C THR A 246 5.09 -3.61 19.15
N GLY A 247 6.10 -2.97 19.74
CA GLY A 247 6.84 -1.86 19.13
C GLY A 247 5.96 -0.66 18.74
N GLY A 248 4.77 -0.53 19.33
CA GLY A 248 3.79 0.51 18.98
C GLY A 248 3.06 0.30 17.65
N HIS A 249 3.16 -0.88 17.02
CA HIS A 249 2.43 -1.15 15.78
C HIS A 249 0.93 -1.25 16.05
N ALA A 250 0.11 -0.38 15.44
CA ALA A 250 -1.28 -0.17 15.83
C ALA A 250 -2.14 -1.45 15.79
N GLY A 251 -1.99 -2.28 14.75
CA GLY A 251 -2.71 -3.56 14.61
C GLY A 251 -2.32 -4.55 15.71
N LEU A 252 -1.01 -4.77 15.89
CA LEU A 252 -0.47 -5.67 16.91
C LEU A 252 -0.83 -5.19 18.32
N LEU A 253 -0.71 -3.89 18.58
CA LEU A 253 -1.06 -3.25 19.85
C LEU A 253 -2.52 -3.50 20.22
N ARG A 254 -3.43 -3.30 19.26
CA ARG A 254 -4.86 -3.59 19.45
C ARG A 254 -5.10 -5.08 19.70
N ALA A 255 -4.52 -5.96 18.88
CA ALA A 255 -4.71 -7.40 18.99
C ALA A 255 -4.16 -7.95 20.30
N ALA A 256 -2.97 -7.50 20.71
CA ALA A 256 -2.33 -7.89 21.96
C ALA A 256 -3.14 -7.39 23.17
N TYR A 257 -3.60 -6.13 23.18
CA TYR A 257 -4.45 -5.63 24.25
C TYR A 257 -5.72 -6.47 24.43
N LEU A 258 -6.46 -6.72 23.34
CA LEU A 258 -7.68 -7.54 23.40
C LEU A 258 -7.35 -8.97 23.84
N GLY A 259 -6.27 -9.56 23.32
CA GLY A 259 -5.81 -10.89 23.71
C GLY A 259 -5.47 -11.01 25.20
N VAL A 260 -4.79 -10.01 25.77
CA VAL A 260 -4.47 -9.98 27.21
C VAL A 260 -5.75 -9.92 28.05
N MET A 261 -6.73 -9.10 27.65
CA MET A 261 -7.98 -8.94 28.39
C MET A 261 -8.89 -10.18 28.27
N GLU A 262 -9.01 -10.76 27.09
CA GLU A 262 -9.90 -11.91 26.84
C GLU A 262 -9.37 -13.22 27.45
N ARG A 263 -8.05 -13.38 27.55
CA ARG A 263 -7.40 -14.59 28.09
C ARG A 263 -6.84 -14.41 29.50
N ASP A 264 -7.13 -13.29 30.15
CA ASP A 264 -6.65 -12.94 31.49
C ASP A 264 -5.12 -13.09 31.66
N LEU A 265 -4.36 -12.67 30.63
CA LEU A 265 -2.90 -12.80 30.62
C LEU A 265 -2.18 -11.68 31.39
N VAL A 266 -2.93 -10.83 32.11
CA VAL A 266 -2.38 -9.67 32.82
C VAL A 266 -1.29 -10.09 33.82
N LEU A 267 -1.49 -11.22 34.51
CA LEU A 267 -0.53 -11.75 35.47
C LEU A 267 0.72 -12.37 34.83
N SER A 268 0.63 -12.75 33.55
CA SER A 268 1.75 -13.29 32.78
C SER A 268 2.61 -12.20 32.15
N LEU A 269 2.22 -10.92 32.25
CA LEU A 269 2.98 -9.80 31.72
C LEU A 269 4.34 -9.70 32.43
N GLY A 270 5.42 -9.78 31.65
CA GLY A 270 6.80 -9.82 32.16
C GLY A 270 7.37 -11.22 32.36
N SER A 271 6.57 -12.29 32.16
CA SER A 271 7.09 -13.65 32.03
C SER A 271 7.92 -13.83 30.75
N GLU A 272 8.85 -14.77 30.73
CA GLU A 272 9.62 -15.10 29.51
C GLU A 272 8.71 -15.64 28.39
N ASP A 273 7.60 -16.30 28.76
CA ASP A 273 6.68 -16.94 27.82
C ASP A 273 5.60 -16.00 27.24
N ILE A 274 5.52 -14.74 27.70
CA ILE A 274 4.45 -13.82 27.29
C ILE A 274 4.39 -13.61 25.78
N VAL A 275 5.56 -13.59 25.12
CA VAL A 275 5.66 -13.43 23.66
C VAL A 275 5.00 -14.61 22.96
N THR A 276 5.34 -15.84 23.36
CA THR A 276 4.77 -17.08 22.81
C THR A 276 3.26 -17.16 23.08
N GLN A 277 2.83 -16.81 24.29
CA GLN A 277 1.41 -16.82 24.67
C GLN A 277 0.59 -15.82 23.84
N LEU A 278 1.13 -14.61 23.62
CA LEU A 278 0.48 -13.60 22.80
C LEU A 278 0.49 -13.97 21.32
N LEU A 279 1.57 -14.56 20.81
CA LEU A 279 1.61 -15.01 19.41
C LEU A 279 0.59 -16.11 19.14
N ALA A 280 0.30 -16.96 20.14
CA ALA A 280 -0.78 -17.96 20.08
C ALA A 280 -2.21 -17.36 20.18
N VAL A 281 -2.36 -16.04 20.32
CA VAL A 281 -3.65 -15.36 20.18
C VAL A 281 -3.94 -15.18 18.68
N PRO A 282 -5.05 -15.71 18.14
CA PRO A 282 -5.34 -15.65 16.71
C PRO A 282 -5.27 -14.24 16.12
N GLY A 283 -5.79 -13.23 16.84
CA GLY A 283 -5.72 -11.84 16.40
C GLY A 283 -4.30 -11.29 16.29
N VAL A 284 -3.39 -11.71 17.16
CA VAL A 284 -1.97 -11.29 17.13
C VAL A 284 -1.26 -11.98 15.97
N HIS A 285 -1.46 -13.29 15.81
CA HIS A 285 -0.90 -14.04 14.68
C HIS A 285 -1.34 -13.45 13.33
N ILE A 286 -2.63 -13.21 13.14
CA ILE A 286 -3.18 -12.61 11.91
C ILE A 286 -2.56 -11.23 11.63
N GLU A 287 -2.34 -10.40 12.66
CA GLU A 287 -1.71 -9.09 12.46
C GLU A 287 -0.20 -9.21 12.15
N SER A 288 0.51 -10.18 12.73
CA SER A 288 1.90 -10.49 12.35
C SER A 288 2.00 -10.97 10.90
N GLU A 289 1.10 -11.87 10.48
CA GLU A 289 1.00 -12.39 9.12
C GLU A 289 0.73 -11.24 8.13
N LYS A 290 -0.21 -10.34 8.43
CA LYS A 290 -0.45 -9.14 7.60
C LYS A 290 0.77 -8.23 7.46
N ILE A 291 1.58 -8.08 8.51
CA ILE A 291 2.82 -7.31 8.41
C ILE A 291 3.77 -8.03 7.47
N TRP A 292 4.03 -9.31 7.70
CA TRP A 292 4.90 -10.15 6.90
C TRP A 292 4.50 -10.14 5.42
N ASP A 293 3.21 -10.33 5.14
CA ASP A 293 2.66 -10.35 3.79
C ASP A 293 2.70 -8.99 3.09
N SER A 294 2.82 -7.90 3.85
CA SER A 294 3.01 -6.57 3.28
C SER A 294 4.46 -6.26 2.90
N LEU A 295 5.42 -7.07 3.33
CA LEU A 295 6.83 -6.91 2.97
C LEU A 295 7.13 -7.61 1.65
N SER A 296 8.04 -7.03 0.87
CA SER A 296 8.55 -7.70 -0.32
C SER A 296 9.38 -8.93 0.06
N SER A 297 9.51 -9.87 -0.87
CA SER A 297 10.35 -11.06 -0.69
C SER A 297 11.82 -10.77 -0.39
N ARG A 298 12.37 -9.66 -0.91
CA ARG A 298 13.73 -9.21 -0.58
C ARG A 298 13.81 -8.68 0.85
N GLU A 299 12.79 -7.97 1.32
CA GLU A 299 12.71 -7.52 2.71
C GLU A 299 12.53 -8.70 3.68
N ARG A 300 11.65 -9.66 3.37
CA ARG A 300 11.52 -10.91 4.14
C ARG A 300 12.83 -11.66 4.22
N ARG A 301 13.61 -11.70 3.13
CA ARG A 301 14.96 -12.27 3.10
C ARG A 301 15.91 -11.61 4.08
N VAL A 302 15.95 -10.28 4.10
CA VAL A 302 16.76 -9.54 5.08
C VAL A 302 16.38 -9.95 6.51
N LEU A 303 15.08 -10.07 6.81
CA LEU A 303 14.63 -10.45 8.14
C LEU A 303 15.08 -11.87 8.53
N LEU A 304 15.07 -12.84 7.60
CA LEU A 304 15.56 -14.20 7.89
C LEU A 304 17.09 -14.27 7.95
N PHE A 305 17.82 -13.46 7.17
CA PHE A 305 19.27 -13.37 7.32
C PHE A 305 19.65 -12.87 8.72
N LEU A 306 18.97 -11.81 9.19
CA LEU A 306 19.16 -11.30 10.54
C LEU A 306 18.75 -12.30 11.62
N ARG A 307 17.66 -13.06 11.40
CA ARG A 307 17.23 -14.17 12.27
C ARG A 307 18.35 -15.20 12.43
N ASP A 308 18.98 -15.60 11.33
CA ASP A 308 20.00 -16.65 11.28
C ASP A 308 21.41 -16.14 11.66
N GLY A 309 21.54 -14.86 12.01
CA GLY A 309 22.83 -14.25 12.36
C GLY A 309 23.78 -14.09 11.17
N LEU A 310 23.24 -14.08 9.94
CA LEU A 310 24.00 -13.89 8.72
C LEU A 310 24.31 -12.40 8.47
N GLU A 311 25.47 -12.12 7.91
CA GLU A 311 25.84 -10.76 7.52
C GLU A 311 25.10 -10.33 6.24
N LEU A 312 24.68 -9.07 6.19
CA LEU A 312 24.04 -8.48 5.02
C LEU A 312 25.08 -7.99 4.01
N ASP A 313 25.01 -8.50 2.78
CA ASP A 313 25.90 -8.10 1.71
C ASP A 313 25.45 -6.79 1.02
N GLU A 314 26.15 -6.37 -0.04
CA GLU A 314 25.80 -5.15 -0.78
C GLU A 314 24.43 -5.20 -1.48
N MET A 315 23.95 -6.40 -1.83
CA MET A 315 22.63 -6.64 -2.43
C MET A 315 21.49 -6.55 -1.40
N GLU A 316 21.70 -6.99 -0.15
CA GLU A 316 20.67 -6.90 0.90
C GLU A 316 20.58 -5.53 1.58
N ARG A 317 21.69 -4.79 1.69
CA ARG A 317 21.76 -3.48 2.38
C ARG A 317 20.69 -2.47 1.94
N PRO A 318 20.34 -2.32 0.64
CA PRO A 318 19.25 -1.45 0.22
C PRO A 318 17.90 -1.82 0.84
N PHE A 319 17.59 -3.12 0.97
CA PHE A 319 16.32 -3.61 1.54
C PHE A 319 16.30 -3.48 3.06
N ALA A 320 17.45 -3.63 3.72
CA ALA A 320 17.58 -3.31 5.15
C ALA A 320 17.29 -1.82 5.43
N ARG A 321 17.80 -0.91 4.58
CA ARG A 321 17.46 0.53 4.65
C ARG A 321 15.97 0.79 4.43
N GLN A 322 15.33 0.07 3.50
CA GLN A 322 13.88 0.19 3.28
C GLN A 322 13.08 -0.24 4.51
N LEU A 323 13.46 -1.36 5.14
CA LEU A 323 12.87 -1.81 6.40
C LEU A 323 13.06 -0.79 7.55
N GLN A 324 14.20 -0.10 7.59
CA GLN A 324 14.45 1.00 8.55
C GLN A 324 13.59 2.22 8.28
N ILE A 325 13.39 2.59 7.00
CA ILE A 325 12.47 3.66 6.61
C ILE A 325 11.06 3.30 7.08
N LYS A 326 10.59 2.09 6.78
CA LYS A 326 9.27 1.55 7.19
C LYS A 326 9.13 1.40 8.71
N GLY A 327 10.22 1.47 9.47
CA GLY A 327 10.22 1.29 10.92
C GLY A 327 10.03 -0.16 11.37
N VAL A 328 10.31 -1.13 10.48
CA VAL A 328 10.31 -2.56 10.80
C VAL A 328 11.66 -2.98 11.40
N LEU A 329 12.75 -2.36 10.94
CA LEU A 329 14.07 -2.48 11.54
C LEU A 329 14.47 -1.18 12.24
N SER A 330 15.20 -1.30 13.34
CA SER A 330 15.82 -0.16 14.03
C SER A 330 17.03 0.38 13.24
N GLU A 331 17.38 1.63 13.51
CA GLU A 331 18.62 2.26 13.02
C GLU A 331 19.87 1.88 13.85
N ALA A 332 19.75 0.98 14.82
CA ALA A 332 20.87 0.46 15.60
C ALA A 332 21.79 -0.47 14.79
N GLU A 333 23.00 -0.69 15.29
CA GLU A 333 23.96 -1.67 14.75
C GLU A 333 24.28 -2.73 15.83
N PRO A 334 23.89 -4.01 15.63
CA PRO A 334 23.12 -4.54 14.50
C PRO A 334 21.65 -4.08 14.52
N PRO A 335 20.97 -4.03 13.36
CA PRO A 335 19.56 -3.64 13.28
C PRO A 335 18.67 -4.71 13.93
N GLN A 336 17.69 -4.26 14.72
CA GLN A 336 16.75 -5.12 15.43
C GLN A 336 15.34 -4.97 14.87
N VAL A 337 14.56 -6.05 14.91
CA VAL A 337 13.13 -6.02 14.58
C VAL A 337 12.38 -5.17 15.61
N PHE A 338 11.48 -4.31 15.13
CA PHE A 338 10.82 -3.29 15.96
C PHE A 338 9.98 -3.82 17.13
N ALA A 339 9.54 -5.09 17.08
CA ALA A 339 8.67 -5.70 18.07
C ALA A 339 9.09 -7.14 18.40
N PRO A 340 9.25 -7.50 19.70
CA PRO A 340 9.51 -8.87 20.14
C PRO A 340 8.49 -9.90 19.62
N ILE A 341 7.20 -9.57 19.62
CA ILE A 341 6.16 -10.47 19.09
C ILE A 341 6.38 -10.76 17.61
N PHE A 342 6.71 -9.74 16.82
CA PHE A 342 6.98 -9.92 15.40
C PHE A 342 8.31 -10.65 15.16
N ALA A 343 9.33 -10.41 16.00
CA ALA A 343 10.57 -11.15 15.96
C ALA A 343 10.35 -12.65 16.22
N ALA A 344 9.50 -13.02 17.19
CA ALA A 344 9.12 -14.40 17.44
C ALA A 344 8.35 -15.01 16.27
N PHE A 345 7.42 -14.26 15.67
CA PHE A 345 6.73 -14.70 14.45
C PHE A 345 7.70 -15.01 13.30
N ILE A 346 8.74 -14.18 13.12
CA ILE A 346 9.78 -14.40 12.10
C ILE A 346 10.56 -15.70 12.34
N GLN A 347 10.73 -16.14 13.60
CA GLN A 347 11.38 -17.42 13.91
C GLN A 347 10.63 -18.61 13.32
N GLU A 348 9.31 -18.52 13.19
CA GLU A 348 8.44 -19.58 12.66
C GLU A 348 8.37 -19.58 11.12
N GLN A 349 8.96 -18.58 10.45
CA GLN A 349 8.85 -18.45 8.99
C GLN A 349 9.90 -19.27 8.23
N GLU A 350 9.48 -19.89 7.14
CA GLU A 350 10.38 -20.59 6.22
C GLU A 350 10.92 -19.64 5.13
N PRO A 351 12.17 -19.84 4.66
CA PRO A 351 12.74 -19.07 3.55
C PRO A 351 12.14 -19.49 2.19
N VAL A 352 10.90 -19.08 1.93
CA VAL A 352 10.12 -19.49 0.74
C VAL A 352 10.82 -19.14 -0.59
N TRP A 353 11.68 -18.13 -0.64
CA TRP A 353 12.45 -17.76 -1.85
C TRP A 353 13.66 -18.66 -2.15
N GLU A 354 14.01 -19.58 -1.26
CA GLU A 354 14.93 -20.67 -1.60
C GLU A 354 14.26 -21.72 -2.47
N ARG A 355 12.92 -21.67 -2.58
CA ARG A 355 12.20 -22.52 -3.52
C ARG A 355 12.65 -22.21 -4.95
N PRO A 356 12.85 -23.25 -5.78
CA PRO A 356 13.18 -23.10 -7.19
C PRO A 356 12.23 -22.18 -7.97
N LEU A 357 10.96 -22.08 -7.56
CA LEU A 357 10.01 -21.13 -8.09
C LEU A 357 9.15 -20.55 -6.96
N TYR A 358 9.07 -19.22 -6.90
CA TYR A 358 8.35 -18.49 -5.86
C TYR A 358 7.62 -17.29 -6.46
N PHE A 359 6.41 -17.02 -5.98
CA PHE A 359 5.65 -15.83 -6.33
C PHE A 359 5.52 -14.92 -5.12
N ASP A 360 6.03 -13.69 -5.27
CA ASP A 360 5.83 -12.63 -4.31
C ASP A 360 4.48 -11.94 -4.58
N GLU A 361 3.44 -12.30 -3.83
CA GLU A 361 2.11 -11.71 -4.01
C GLU A 361 2.10 -10.20 -3.79
N ALA A 362 2.94 -9.70 -2.86
CA ALA A 362 2.96 -8.29 -2.49
C ALA A 362 3.48 -7.40 -3.62
N SER A 363 4.59 -7.83 -4.26
CA SER A 363 5.17 -7.12 -5.41
C SER A 363 4.63 -7.62 -6.75
N ARG A 364 3.79 -8.67 -6.75
CA ARG A 364 3.38 -9.43 -7.94
C ARG A 364 4.55 -9.87 -8.82
N GLN A 365 5.71 -10.13 -8.20
CA GLN A 365 6.93 -10.54 -8.89
C GLN A 365 7.13 -12.05 -8.77
N VAL A 366 7.39 -12.71 -9.90
CA VAL A 366 7.77 -14.13 -9.91
C VAL A 366 9.29 -14.26 -9.90
N TRP A 367 9.78 -15.21 -9.13
CA TRP A 367 11.18 -15.55 -8.96
C TRP A 367 11.41 -17.00 -9.37
N ALA A 368 12.39 -17.23 -10.23
CA ALA A 368 12.82 -18.55 -10.66
C ALA A 368 14.31 -18.73 -10.38
N LEU A 369 14.68 -19.80 -9.68
CA LEU A 369 16.04 -20.14 -9.25
C LEU A 369 16.76 -18.96 -8.60
N GLY A 370 16.08 -18.29 -7.67
CA GLY A 370 16.62 -17.16 -6.91
C GLY A 370 16.76 -15.85 -7.69
N ARG A 371 16.27 -15.76 -8.94
CA ARG A 371 16.32 -14.54 -9.77
C ARG A 371 14.92 -14.07 -10.17
N PRO A 372 14.65 -12.75 -10.22
CA PRO A 372 13.36 -12.26 -10.70
C PRO A 372 13.26 -12.50 -12.21
N ILE A 373 12.10 -12.98 -12.66
CA ILE A 373 11.85 -13.18 -14.10
C ILE A 373 11.39 -11.87 -14.76
N PRO A 374 11.42 -11.77 -16.10
CA PRO A 374 10.79 -10.67 -16.83
C PRO A 374 9.29 -10.55 -16.54
N ALA A 375 8.78 -9.32 -16.45
CA ALA A 375 7.37 -9.05 -16.16
C ALA A 375 6.41 -9.89 -17.03
N LEU A 376 5.41 -10.49 -16.38
CA LEU A 376 4.36 -11.24 -17.05
C LEU A 376 3.35 -10.27 -17.67
N THR A 377 2.89 -10.56 -18.87
CA THR A 377 1.73 -9.87 -19.45
C THR A 377 0.48 -10.19 -18.62
N ARG A 378 -0.58 -9.37 -18.69
CA ARG A 378 -1.84 -9.64 -17.96
C ARG A 378 -2.37 -11.06 -18.15
N LEU A 379 -2.26 -11.58 -19.38
CA LEU A 379 -2.68 -12.95 -19.71
C LEU A 379 -1.78 -13.99 -19.06
N GLU A 380 -0.46 -13.86 -19.21
CA GLU A 380 0.51 -14.79 -18.59
C GLU A 380 0.41 -14.78 -17.06
N TYR A 381 0.20 -13.60 -16.47
CA TYR A 381 0.00 -13.44 -15.02
C TYR A 381 -1.23 -14.21 -14.54
N ARG A 382 -2.38 -14.05 -15.21
CA ARG A 382 -3.62 -14.78 -14.83
C ARG A 382 -3.45 -16.29 -14.90
N LEU A 383 -2.79 -16.79 -15.95
CA LEU A 383 -2.50 -18.21 -16.10
C LEU A 383 -1.56 -18.70 -15.00
N PHE A 384 -0.45 -17.98 -14.77
CA PHE A 384 0.52 -18.31 -13.74
C PHE A 384 -0.11 -18.28 -12.34
N TYR A 385 -0.88 -17.24 -12.03
CA TYR A 385 -1.51 -17.04 -10.73
C TYR A 385 -2.46 -18.19 -10.38
N LEU A 386 -3.34 -18.59 -11.31
CA LEU A 386 -4.22 -19.75 -11.11
C LEU A 386 -3.42 -21.04 -10.88
N LEU A 387 -2.37 -21.26 -11.68
CA LEU A 387 -1.47 -22.40 -11.54
C LEU A 387 -0.72 -22.39 -10.20
N TYR A 388 -0.37 -21.22 -9.68
CA TYR A 388 0.36 -21.05 -8.43
C TYR A 388 -0.55 -21.20 -7.20
N GLU A 389 -1.77 -20.67 -7.24
CA GLU A 389 -2.79 -20.92 -6.21
C GLU A 389 -3.08 -22.43 -6.07
N ARG A 390 -3.06 -23.15 -7.19
CA ARG A 390 -3.23 -24.61 -7.25
C ARG A 390 -1.94 -25.37 -7.53
N LYS A 391 -0.82 -24.90 -6.98
CA LYS A 391 0.46 -25.62 -7.04
C LYS A 391 0.29 -27.09 -6.63
N ASP A 392 1.02 -27.96 -7.32
CA ASP A 392 1.00 -29.42 -7.17
C ASP A 392 -0.37 -30.09 -7.48
N GLN A 393 -1.30 -29.34 -8.08
CA GLN A 393 -2.58 -29.85 -8.58
C GLN A 393 -2.70 -29.64 -10.08
N VAL A 394 -3.45 -30.53 -10.74
CA VAL A 394 -3.73 -30.42 -12.17
C VAL A 394 -4.82 -29.39 -12.40
N VAL A 395 -4.51 -28.33 -13.15
CA VAL A 395 -5.48 -27.32 -13.58
C VAL A 395 -5.93 -27.65 -15.01
N GLY A 396 -7.25 -27.77 -15.19
CA GLY A 396 -7.86 -28.13 -16.46
C GLY A 396 -7.67 -27.07 -17.54
N LYS A 397 -7.65 -27.49 -18.81
CA LYS A 397 -7.54 -26.55 -19.95
C LYS A 397 -8.64 -25.50 -19.97
N ASP A 398 -9.89 -25.92 -19.75
CA ASP A 398 -11.06 -25.03 -19.75
C ASP A 398 -10.97 -23.96 -18.65
N GLU A 399 -10.45 -24.35 -17.48
CA GLU A 399 -10.27 -23.45 -16.35
C GLU A 399 -9.15 -22.43 -16.61
N LEU A 400 -8.04 -22.87 -17.19
CA LEU A 400 -6.96 -21.98 -17.63
C LEU A 400 -7.44 -21.00 -18.72
N ILE A 401 -8.27 -21.48 -19.65
CA ILE A 401 -8.88 -20.64 -20.68
C ILE A 401 -9.80 -19.59 -20.04
N ALA A 402 -10.66 -19.99 -19.10
CA ALA A 402 -11.56 -19.08 -18.40
C ALA A 402 -10.80 -17.99 -17.61
N ALA A 403 -9.72 -18.37 -16.93
CA ALA A 403 -8.88 -17.43 -16.18
C ALA A 403 -8.07 -16.50 -17.10
N GLY A 404 -7.46 -17.01 -18.17
CA GLY A 404 -6.64 -16.22 -19.09
C GLY A 404 -7.45 -15.22 -19.93
N TRP A 405 -8.66 -15.60 -20.34
CA TRP A 405 -9.51 -14.87 -21.29
C TRP A 405 -10.95 -14.67 -20.81
N PRO A 406 -11.17 -13.96 -19.69
CA PRO A 406 -12.51 -13.81 -19.08
C PRO A 406 -13.52 -13.07 -19.98
N THR A 407 -13.07 -12.35 -21.02
CA THR A 407 -13.90 -11.52 -21.91
C THR A 407 -14.05 -12.11 -23.33
N ALA A 408 -13.49 -13.29 -23.61
CA ALA A 408 -13.54 -13.88 -24.95
C ALA A 408 -14.92 -14.48 -25.26
N LYS A 409 -15.69 -13.83 -26.15
CA LYS A 409 -17.06 -14.24 -26.52
C LYS A 409 -17.13 -15.36 -27.58
N GLY A 410 -16.00 -15.79 -28.14
CA GLY A 410 -15.93 -16.73 -29.27
C GLY A 410 -15.34 -18.10 -28.97
N GLY A 411 -15.08 -18.42 -27.69
CA GLY A 411 -14.24 -19.55 -27.30
C GLY A 411 -12.77 -19.28 -27.61
N VAL A 412 -11.87 -19.86 -26.82
CA VAL A 412 -10.42 -19.78 -27.04
C VAL A 412 -9.95 -21.17 -27.45
N SER A 413 -9.15 -21.26 -28.50
CA SER A 413 -8.66 -22.56 -28.97
C SER A 413 -7.56 -23.11 -28.06
N ASP A 414 -7.43 -24.43 -28.02
CA ASP A 414 -6.35 -25.12 -27.31
C ASP A 414 -4.97 -24.64 -27.76
N GLU A 415 -4.79 -24.31 -29.05
CA GLU A 415 -3.53 -23.79 -29.59
C GLU A 415 -3.17 -22.43 -28.98
N ALA A 416 -4.16 -21.57 -28.71
CA ALA A 416 -3.93 -20.28 -28.07
C ALA A 416 -3.47 -20.44 -26.62
N LEU A 417 -4.04 -21.40 -25.88
CA LEU A 417 -3.58 -21.79 -24.55
C LEU A 417 -2.15 -22.34 -24.60
N ILE A 418 -1.86 -23.27 -25.52
CA ILE A 418 -0.52 -23.84 -25.70
C ILE A 418 0.50 -22.74 -26.00
N ALA A 419 0.17 -21.79 -26.88
CA ALA A 419 1.06 -20.67 -27.20
C ALA A 419 1.29 -19.74 -26.00
N ALA A 420 0.26 -19.49 -25.19
CA ALA A 420 0.39 -18.70 -23.96
C ALA A 420 1.27 -19.39 -22.92
N VAL A 421 1.04 -20.67 -22.66
CA VAL A 421 1.87 -21.46 -21.75
C VAL A 421 3.32 -21.55 -22.26
N ALA A 422 3.54 -21.68 -23.57
CA ALA A 422 4.87 -21.65 -24.15
C ALA A 422 5.59 -20.32 -23.90
N ARG A 423 4.89 -19.18 -23.99
CA ARG A 423 5.45 -17.86 -23.64
C ARG A 423 5.76 -17.74 -22.16
N LEU A 424 4.87 -18.23 -21.29
CA LEU A 424 5.10 -18.27 -19.84
C LEU A 424 6.34 -19.10 -19.51
N ARG A 425 6.48 -20.31 -20.07
CA ARG A 425 7.64 -21.18 -19.89
C ARG A 425 8.96 -20.50 -20.28
N ARG A 426 8.99 -19.72 -21.37
CA ARG A 426 10.20 -18.97 -21.75
C ARG A 426 10.67 -17.97 -20.70
N LYS A 427 9.78 -17.53 -19.81
CA LYS A 427 10.11 -16.57 -18.74
C LYS A 427 10.47 -17.25 -17.43
N ILE A 428 9.79 -18.35 -17.08
CA ILE A 428 9.94 -19.01 -15.77
C ILE A 428 10.89 -20.20 -15.80
N GLU A 429 11.01 -20.90 -16.93
CA GLU A 429 11.79 -22.14 -17.00
C GLU A 429 13.27 -21.84 -17.26
N PRO A 430 14.20 -22.56 -16.61
CA PRO A 430 15.62 -22.50 -16.95
C PRO A 430 15.89 -22.98 -18.39
N ASP A 431 15.20 -24.05 -18.79
CA ASP A 431 15.13 -24.53 -20.17
C ASP A 431 13.67 -24.78 -20.56
N HIS A 432 13.11 -23.88 -21.37
CA HIS A 432 11.72 -23.97 -21.80
C HIS A 432 11.40 -25.21 -22.66
N LYS A 433 12.41 -25.90 -23.21
CA LYS A 433 12.23 -27.16 -23.96
C LYS A 433 12.07 -28.37 -23.03
N ASN A 434 12.63 -28.27 -21.82
CA ASN A 434 12.56 -29.28 -20.78
C ASN A 434 11.95 -28.65 -19.52
N PRO A 435 10.63 -28.34 -19.54
CA PRO A 435 10.00 -27.56 -18.49
C PRO A 435 10.00 -28.31 -17.16
N ARG A 436 10.59 -27.69 -16.15
CA ARG A 436 10.64 -28.19 -14.78
C ARG A 436 9.37 -27.79 -14.02
N PHE A 437 8.96 -26.54 -14.15
CA PHE A 437 7.93 -25.93 -13.31
C PHE A 437 6.52 -26.19 -13.85
N VAL A 438 6.22 -25.75 -15.07
CA VAL A 438 4.91 -25.95 -15.68
C VAL A 438 4.94 -27.25 -16.46
N GLN A 439 4.37 -28.30 -15.89
CA GLN A 439 4.35 -29.64 -16.46
C GLN A 439 3.06 -29.89 -17.26
N ASN A 440 3.18 -30.60 -18.38
CA ASN A 440 2.02 -31.08 -19.14
C ASN A 440 1.48 -32.34 -18.46
N VAL A 441 0.19 -32.36 -18.12
CA VAL A 441 -0.50 -33.58 -17.68
C VAL A 441 -1.39 -34.04 -18.82
N HIS A 442 -1.02 -35.18 -19.43
CA HIS A 442 -1.62 -35.66 -20.67
C HIS A 442 -3.16 -35.76 -20.56
N ASN A 443 -3.86 -35.14 -21.51
CA ASN A 443 -5.33 -35.07 -21.60
C ASN A 443 -6.07 -34.43 -20.41
N GLN A 444 -5.36 -33.79 -19.48
CA GLN A 444 -5.98 -33.15 -18.31
C GLN A 444 -5.72 -31.65 -18.29
N GLY A 445 -4.48 -31.22 -18.55
CA GLY A 445 -4.11 -29.80 -18.53
C GLY A 445 -2.67 -29.58 -18.12
N TYR A 446 -2.46 -28.63 -17.22
CA TYR A 446 -1.14 -28.22 -16.75
C TYR A 446 -1.07 -28.24 -15.23
N MET A 447 0.13 -28.49 -14.71
CA MET A 447 0.40 -28.48 -13.28
C MET A 447 1.66 -27.65 -13.02
N LEU A 448 1.65 -26.85 -11.96
CA LEU A 448 2.83 -26.12 -11.52
C LEU A 448 3.48 -26.83 -10.34
N LYS A 449 4.76 -27.16 -10.49
CA LYS A 449 5.61 -27.62 -9.40
C LYS A 449 6.51 -26.51 -8.91
N VAL A 450 6.49 -26.25 -7.61
CA VAL A 450 7.29 -25.20 -6.96
C VAL A 450 8.46 -25.77 -6.15
N GLU A 451 8.35 -27.02 -5.71
CA GLU A 451 9.35 -27.78 -4.96
C GLU A 451 9.60 -29.09 -5.70
N GLU A 452 10.84 -29.28 -6.16
CA GLU A 452 11.33 -30.38 -7.02
C GLU A 452 10.70 -30.55 -8.42
#